data_AF-A0A2S0KTW9-F1
#
_entry.id   AF-A0A2S0KTW9-F1
#
_cell.length_a   1.000
_cell.length_b   1.000
_cell.length_c   1.000
_cell.angle_alpha   90.00
_cell.angle_beta   90.00
_cell.angle_gamma   90.00
#
_symmetry.space_group_name_H-M   'P 1'
#
loop_
_entity.id
_entity.type
_entity.pdbx_description
1 polymer ?
#
loop_
_entity_poly.entity_id
_entity_poly.type
_entity_poly.pdbx_seq_one_letter_code
_entity_poly.pdbx_strand_id
1 'polypeptide(L)'
;MNERAADNFLKLIRSSRRGKLKIYLGYCAGVGKTMQMLKEARRLKEIEHVDVVAGLVETHGRRETEACLDGLEVIPRRVVVHHGIELSEMDVPAILARKPQVVLVDELAHTNVPGSKHAKRYEDVEELLDAGIHVISTLNIQHLESLYEIVEKSTAVKVRERIPDWVVTGADEVVNVDVSVDDLRERIRTGRIYPEERIDSALANFFKDSNLQQLRELTLREIAAQLDTRFREKAGEGENAAGESVSPDQVMVCMSSRSPNTDALLRYGSRLAGRLNRNWYVLYVQTPQESAVRIDAATQRHLTNTLELARQVGATVFTYKSENIVRTILEFAREHRVGHVVMGPSGRKIPFWQRLRGRRSILEELCARNFDFKIVITENRRPE
;
A
#
# COMPACT_ATOMS: atom_id res chain seq x y z
N MET A 1 14.92 14.71 -12.94
CA MET A 1 13.92 13.63 -12.83
C MET A 1 12.46 14.11 -12.95
N ASN A 2 12.13 15.38 -12.64
CA ASN A 2 10.76 15.90 -12.68
C ASN A 2 10.13 16.09 -14.08
N GLU A 3 10.91 16.38 -15.13
CA GLU A 3 10.34 16.66 -16.47
C GLU A 3 9.62 15.45 -17.09
N ARG A 4 10.23 14.25 -16.99
CA ARG A 4 9.63 13.01 -17.51
C ARG A 4 8.32 12.63 -16.81
N ALA A 5 8.18 12.98 -15.53
CA ALA A 5 6.97 12.71 -14.76
C ALA A 5 5.81 13.63 -15.22
N ALA A 6 6.09 14.92 -15.36
CA ALA A 6 5.13 15.89 -15.85
C ALA A 6 4.69 15.66 -17.31
N ASP A 7 5.60 15.22 -18.19
CA ASP A 7 5.26 14.86 -19.58
C ASP A 7 4.34 13.62 -19.67
N ASN A 8 4.41 12.72 -18.70
CA ASN A 8 3.53 11.56 -18.63
C ASN A 8 2.10 11.95 -18.22
N PHE A 9 1.94 12.88 -17.26
CA PHE A 9 0.61 13.33 -16.85
C PHE A 9 -0.15 14.01 -17.98
N LEU A 10 0.53 14.85 -18.77
CA LEU A 10 -0.06 15.51 -19.94
C LEU A 10 -0.59 14.51 -20.98
N LYS A 11 0.12 13.40 -21.18
CA LYS A 11 -0.36 12.31 -22.06
C LYS A 11 -1.62 11.65 -21.49
N LEU A 12 -1.67 11.45 -20.18
CA LEU A 12 -2.84 10.87 -19.49
C LEU A 12 -4.06 11.79 -19.59
N ILE A 13 -3.88 13.10 -19.44
CA ILE A 13 -4.93 14.12 -19.62
C ILE A 13 -5.57 14.00 -21.02
N ARG A 14 -4.76 13.80 -22.06
CA ARG A 14 -5.24 13.80 -23.45
C ARG A 14 -5.94 12.50 -23.91
N SER A 15 -5.93 11.43 -23.11
CA SER A 15 -6.30 10.07 -23.56
C SER A 15 -7.46 9.39 -22.82
N SER A 16 -8.09 10.06 -21.84
CA SER A 16 -9.02 9.39 -20.91
C SER A 16 -10.46 9.90 -20.94
N ARG A 17 -11.42 8.97 -20.76
CA ARG A 17 -12.84 9.27 -20.50
C ARG A 17 -13.14 9.59 -19.03
N ARG A 18 -12.36 9.05 -18.10
CA ARG A 18 -12.41 9.35 -16.66
C ARG A 18 -11.26 10.31 -16.31
N GLY A 19 -11.47 11.18 -15.33
CA GLY A 19 -10.44 12.04 -14.77
C GLY A 19 -9.24 11.22 -14.27
N LYS A 20 -8.09 11.88 -14.14
CA LYS A 20 -6.81 11.27 -13.78
C LYS A 20 -6.31 11.86 -12.48
N LEU A 21 -5.82 11.01 -11.59
CA LEU A 21 -5.36 11.41 -10.26
C LEU A 21 -3.84 11.40 -10.20
N LYS A 22 -3.27 12.56 -9.86
CA LYS A 22 -1.85 12.72 -9.52
C LYS A 22 -1.70 13.09 -8.06
N ILE A 23 -0.90 12.33 -7.32
CA ILE A 23 -0.66 12.57 -5.90
C ILE A 23 0.79 12.95 -5.67
N TYR A 24 1.01 14.11 -5.03
CA TYR A 24 2.29 14.44 -4.41
C TYR A 24 2.32 13.85 -3.00
N LEU A 25 3.04 12.74 -2.85
CA LEU A 25 3.20 12.02 -1.59
C LEU A 25 4.45 12.51 -0.87
N GLY A 26 4.35 12.77 0.43
CA GLY A 26 5.50 13.14 1.26
C GLY A 26 5.44 12.50 2.64
N TYR A 27 6.57 12.46 3.33
CA TYR A 27 6.64 11.78 4.63
C TYR A 27 6.01 12.59 5.76
N CYS A 28 5.91 13.92 5.62
CA CYS A 28 5.21 14.78 6.59
C CYS A 28 4.86 16.16 6.01
N ALA A 29 4.25 17.01 6.83
CA ALA A 29 4.05 18.44 6.53
C ALA A 29 5.40 19.17 6.39
N GLY A 30 5.44 20.23 5.59
CA GLY A 30 6.64 21.07 5.41
C GLY A 30 7.66 20.60 4.37
N VAL A 31 7.57 19.36 3.87
CA VAL A 31 8.48 18.87 2.80
C VAL A 31 8.29 19.58 1.46
N GLY A 32 7.15 20.27 1.26
CA GLY A 32 6.91 21.11 0.08
C GLY A 32 5.93 20.54 -0.95
N LYS A 33 5.03 19.62 -0.56
CA LYS A 33 4.03 19.02 -1.45
C LYS A 33 3.18 20.06 -2.19
N THR A 34 2.54 20.97 -1.46
CA THR A 34 1.72 22.06 -2.02
C THR A 34 2.51 22.95 -2.97
N MET A 35 3.77 23.25 -2.63
CA MET A 35 4.65 24.05 -3.49
C MET A 35 4.95 23.33 -4.82
N GLN A 36 5.19 22.01 -4.79
CA GLN A 36 5.40 21.23 -6.02
C GLN A 36 4.11 21.15 -6.85
N MET A 37 2.96 20.93 -6.19
CA MET A 37 1.65 20.94 -6.85
C MET A 37 1.37 22.27 -7.56
N LEU A 38 1.63 23.41 -6.91
CA LEU A 38 1.43 24.74 -7.52
C LEU A 38 2.39 25.04 -8.66
N LYS A 39 3.66 24.61 -8.56
CA LYS A 39 4.63 24.73 -9.66
C LYS A 39 4.17 23.95 -10.90
N GLU A 40 3.66 22.73 -10.70
CA GLU A 40 3.10 21.93 -11.78
C GLU A 40 1.85 22.60 -12.37
N ALA A 41 0.94 23.10 -11.53
CA ALA A 41 -0.25 23.82 -11.96
C ALA A 41 0.11 25.02 -12.86
N ARG A 42 1.11 25.79 -12.45
CA ARG A 42 1.61 26.94 -13.22
C ARG A 42 2.19 26.51 -14.56
N ARG A 43 3.04 25.47 -14.58
CA ARG A 43 3.56 24.88 -15.83
C ARG A 43 2.43 24.44 -16.76
N LEU A 44 1.44 23.71 -16.24
CA LEU A 44 0.29 23.23 -17.02
C LEU A 44 -0.52 24.39 -17.63
N LYS A 45 -0.71 25.47 -16.88
CA LYS A 45 -1.45 26.64 -17.35
C LYS A 45 -0.66 27.51 -18.34
N GLU A 46 0.58 27.85 -18.00
CA GLU A 46 1.37 28.84 -18.74
C GLU A 46 2.05 28.28 -19.98
N ILE A 47 2.55 27.04 -19.91
CA ILE A 47 3.33 26.43 -21.00
C ILE A 47 2.44 25.52 -21.84
N GLU A 48 1.60 24.72 -21.20
CA GLU A 48 0.80 23.68 -21.87
C GLU A 48 -0.63 24.12 -22.17
N HIS A 49 -1.00 25.33 -21.72
CA HIS A 49 -2.32 25.94 -21.91
C HIS A 49 -3.50 25.05 -21.48
N VAL A 50 -3.31 24.29 -20.40
CA VAL A 50 -4.35 23.48 -19.76
C VAL A 50 -5.22 24.37 -18.86
N ASP A 51 -6.54 24.17 -18.85
CA ASP A 51 -7.45 24.84 -17.94
C ASP A 51 -7.31 24.30 -16.51
N VAL A 52 -6.58 25.03 -15.66
CA VAL A 52 -6.27 24.65 -14.27
C VAL A 52 -6.92 25.63 -13.29
N VAL A 53 -7.63 25.09 -12.30
CA VAL A 53 -8.22 25.85 -11.19
C VAL A 53 -7.77 25.31 -9.83
N ALA A 54 -7.66 26.19 -8.84
CA ALA A 54 -7.45 25.80 -7.45
C ALA A 54 -8.81 25.59 -6.79
N GLY A 55 -9.16 24.33 -6.49
CA GLY A 55 -10.39 23.98 -5.78
C GLY A 55 -10.20 24.10 -4.26
N LEU A 56 -9.08 23.59 -3.77
CA LEU A 56 -8.65 23.77 -2.40
C LEU A 56 -7.12 23.71 -2.31
N VAL A 57 -6.51 24.80 -1.83
CA VAL A 57 -5.07 24.88 -1.59
C VAL A 57 -4.83 25.43 -0.19
N GLU A 58 -3.97 24.75 0.57
CA GLU A 58 -3.62 25.10 1.94
C GLU A 58 -2.24 25.78 2.00
N THR A 59 -2.26 27.11 2.04
CA THR A 59 -1.03 27.90 2.15
C THR A 59 -0.46 27.89 3.56
N HIS A 60 -1.30 27.67 4.58
CA HIS A 60 -0.97 27.81 6.01
C HIS A 60 -0.27 29.14 6.34
N GLY A 61 -0.65 30.23 5.67
CA GLY A 61 -0.07 31.56 5.87
C GLY A 61 1.35 31.75 5.32
N ARG A 62 1.82 30.82 4.47
CA ARG A 62 3.16 30.88 3.88
C ARG A 62 3.14 31.78 2.65
N ARG A 63 3.71 32.99 2.77
CA ARG A 63 3.84 34.00 1.71
C ARG A 63 4.34 33.46 0.37
N GLU A 64 5.38 32.61 0.40
CA GLU A 64 5.92 31.99 -0.83
C GLU A 64 4.89 31.10 -1.53
N THR A 65 4.04 30.40 -0.77
CA THR A 65 2.99 29.53 -1.31
C THR A 65 1.80 30.35 -1.82
N GLU A 66 1.46 31.44 -1.12
CA GLU A 66 0.44 32.40 -1.57
C GLU A 66 0.83 33.06 -2.90
N ALA A 67 2.08 33.48 -3.06
CA ALA A 67 2.58 34.04 -4.32
C ALA A 67 2.55 33.02 -5.50
N CYS A 68 2.49 31.72 -5.19
CA CYS A 68 2.31 30.70 -6.21
C CYS A 68 0.84 30.54 -6.66
N LEU A 69 -0.13 31.02 -5.88
CA LEU A 69 -1.53 31.09 -6.27
C LEU A 69 -1.82 32.28 -7.19
N ASP A 70 -0.99 33.32 -7.16
CA ASP A 70 -1.12 34.46 -8.06
C ASP A 70 -1.15 33.99 -9.52
N GLY A 71 -2.21 34.41 -10.23
CA GLY A 71 -2.45 34.03 -11.62
C GLY A 71 -3.22 32.73 -11.82
N LEU A 72 -3.50 31.94 -10.77
CA LEU A 72 -4.40 30.78 -10.84
C LEU A 72 -5.85 31.20 -10.51
N GLU A 73 -6.82 30.64 -11.23
CA GLU A 73 -8.24 30.81 -10.88
C GLU A 73 -8.52 30.01 -9.61
N VAL A 74 -9.12 30.63 -8.60
CA VAL A 74 -9.43 29.99 -7.31
C VAL A 74 -10.94 29.89 -7.17
N ILE A 75 -11.45 28.68 -6.96
CA ILE A 75 -12.86 28.46 -6.64
C ILE A 75 -13.07 28.83 -5.16
N PRO A 76 -14.00 29.74 -4.83
CA PRO A 76 -14.28 30.10 -3.45
C PRO A 76 -14.67 28.89 -2.62
N ARG A 77 -14.14 28.81 -1.39
CA ARG A 77 -14.50 27.75 -0.45
C ARG A 77 -15.94 27.92 0.03
N ARG A 78 -16.64 26.81 0.22
CA ARG A 78 -17.96 26.80 0.82
C ARG A 78 -17.83 26.96 2.33
N VAL A 79 -18.51 27.94 2.91
CA VAL A 79 -18.55 28.15 4.37
C VAL A 79 -19.71 27.36 4.96
N VAL A 80 -19.43 26.59 6.01
CA VAL A 80 -20.39 25.76 6.74
C VAL A 80 -20.29 26.09 8.23
N VAL A 81 -21.41 26.43 8.85
CA VAL A 81 -21.47 26.67 10.29
C VAL A 81 -21.76 25.35 11.00
N HIS A 82 -20.82 24.88 11.81
CA HIS A 82 -20.98 23.66 12.59
C HIS A 82 -20.72 23.95 14.08
N HIS A 83 -21.71 23.67 14.94
CA HIS A 83 -21.67 24.00 16.37
C HIS A 83 -21.27 25.46 16.69
N GLY A 84 -21.69 26.41 15.84
CA GLY A 84 -21.38 27.84 16.01
C GLY A 84 -19.97 28.25 15.56
N ILE A 85 -19.19 27.33 14.99
CA ILE A 85 -17.88 27.62 14.39
C ILE A 85 -18.03 27.64 12.87
N GLU A 86 -17.53 28.70 12.22
CA GLU A 86 -17.42 28.76 10.77
C GLU A 86 -16.26 27.89 10.29
N LEU A 87 -16.56 26.90 9.47
CA LEU A 87 -15.60 26.02 8.84
C LEU A 87 -15.69 26.20 7.31
N SER A 88 -14.56 26.12 6.62
CA SER A 88 -14.52 26.23 5.16
C SER A 88 -14.19 24.88 4.53
N GLU A 89 -14.90 24.50 3.47
CA GLU A 89 -14.63 23.29 2.69
C GLU A 89 -14.52 23.56 1.20
N MET A 90 -13.97 22.60 0.47
CA MET A 90 -13.97 22.60 -0.99
C MET A 90 -15.41 22.63 -1.53
N ASP A 91 -15.68 23.48 -2.53
CA ASP A 91 -16.98 23.55 -3.19
C ASP A 91 -17.03 22.64 -4.43
N VAL A 92 -17.30 21.35 -4.19
CA VAL A 92 -17.42 20.33 -5.25
C VAL A 92 -18.47 20.70 -6.30
N PRO A 93 -19.71 21.13 -5.93
CA PRO A 93 -20.69 21.59 -6.92
C PRO A 93 -20.19 22.73 -7.81
N ALA A 94 -19.50 23.73 -7.26
CA ALA A 94 -18.95 24.83 -8.04
C ALA A 94 -17.86 24.35 -9.02
N ILE A 95 -16.98 23.44 -8.60
CA ILE A 95 -15.95 22.85 -9.47
C ILE A 95 -16.62 22.05 -10.60
N LEU A 96 -17.61 21.22 -10.29
CA LEU A 96 -18.36 20.44 -11.28
C LEU A 96 -19.14 21.31 -12.27
N ALA A 97 -19.66 22.46 -11.82
CA ALA A 97 -20.32 23.43 -12.70
C ALA A 97 -19.31 24.14 -13.62
N ARG A 98 -18.13 24.48 -13.09
CA ARG A 98 -17.04 25.14 -13.83
C ARG A 98 -16.35 24.22 -14.86
N LYS A 99 -16.35 22.91 -14.62
CA LYS A 99 -15.77 21.87 -15.49
C LYS A 99 -14.33 22.19 -15.97
N PRO A 100 -13.38 22.46 -15.07
CA PRO A 100 -11.99 22.64 -15.45
C PRO A 100 -11.40 21.34 -16.01
N GLN A 101 -10.30 21.43 -16.77
CA GLN A 101 -9.54 20.24 -17.14
C GLN A 101 -8.82 19.65 -15.92
N VAL A 102 -8.21 20.52 -15.09
CA VAL A 102 -7.47 20.13 -13.90
C VAL A 102 -7.92 20.95 -12.69
N VAL A 103 -8.12 20.29 -11.55
CA VAL A 103 -8.34 20.94 -10.26
C VAL A 103 -7.29 20.54 -9.22
N LEU A 104 -6.82 21.52 -8.45
CA LEU A 104 -5.91 21.29 -7.32
C LEU A 104 -6.70 21.07 -6.03
N VAL A 105 -6.36 20.00 -5.31
CA VAL A 105 -7.04 19.61 -4.05
C VAL A 105 -6.02 19.17 -3.01
N ASP A 106 -5.70 20.04 -2.04
CA ASP A 106 -4.80 19.71 -0.93
C ASP A 106 -5.45 18.77 0.11
N GLU A 107 -4.59 18.06 0.85
CA GLU A 107 -4.95 17.22 2.00
C GLU A 107 -5.97 16.12 1.67
N LEU A 108 -5.59 15.19 0.79
CA LEU A 108 -6.47 14.11 0.31
C LEU A 108 -7.09 13.26 1.45
N ALA A 109 -6.39 13.14 2.57
CA ALA A 109 -6.83 12.36 3.73
C ALA A 109 -7.81 13.10 4.66
N HIS A 110 -8.12 14.36 4.38
CA HIS A 110 -8.97 15.21 5.22
C HIS A 110 -10.35 14.57 5.49
N THR A 111 -10.89 14.85 6.68
CA THR A 111 -12.25 14.47 7.06
C THR A 111 -13.16 15.68 6.91
N ASN A 112 -14.11 15.59 5.98
CA ASN A 112 -14.98 16.71 5.66
C ASN A 112 -15.87 17.09 6.85
N VAL A 113 -16.25 18.36 6.91
CA VAL A 113 -17.18 18.88 7.92
C VAL A 113 -18.47 18.04 7.96
N PRO A 114 -18.97 17.65 9.15
CA PRO A 114 -20.23 16.91 9.28
C PRO A 114 -21.41 17.61 8.58
N GLY A 115 -22.19 16.84 7.83
CA GLY A 115 -23.27 17.36 6.97
C GLY A 115 -22.83 17.67 5.53
N SER A 116 -21.55 17.47 5.20
CA SER A 116 -21.10 17.38 3.81
C SER A 116 -21.66 16.14 3.11
N LYS A 117 -21.75 16.19 1.77
CA LYS A 117 -22.25 15.07 0.95
C LYS A 117 -21.43 13.80 1.19
N HIS A 118 -20.10 13.95 1.20
CA HIS A 118 -19.14 12.88 1.47
C HIS A 118 -18.42 13.14 2.79
N ALA A 119 -18.01 12.06 3.47
CA ALA A 119 -17.35 12.13 4.76
C ALA A 119 -15.85 12.40 4.62
N LYS A 120 -15.25 12.03 3.49
CA LYS A 120 -13.81 12.13 3.25
C LYS A 120 -13.53 12.86 1.94
N ARG A 121 -12.48 13.67 1.94
CA ARG A 121 -12.09 14.46 0.76
C ARG A 121 -11.71 13.61 -0.45
N TYR A 122 -11.15 12.41 -0.22
CA TYR A 122 -10.87 11.51 -1.34
C TYR A 122 -12.15 11.07 -2.07
N GLU A 123 -13.30 11.01 -1.40
CA GLU A 123 -14.59 10.69 -2.04
C GLU A 123 -15.08 11.86 -2.91
N ASP A 124 -14.85 13.11 -2.48
CA ASP A 124 -15.07 14.28 -3.32
C ASP A 124 -14.18 14.25 -4.57
N VAL A 125 -12.91 13.84 -4.40
CA VAL A 125 -11.97 13.68 -5.50
C VAL A 125 -12.42 12.59 -6.47
N GLU A 126 -12.92 11.45 -5.98
CA GLU A 126 -13.50 10.41 -6.83
C GLU A 126 -14.69 10.94 -7.66
N GLU A 127 -15.58 11.74 -7.06
CA GLU A 127 -16.69 12.38 -7.79
C GLU A 127 -16.20 13.32 -8.92
N LEU A 128 -15.13 14.09 -8.65
CA LEU A 128 -14.51 14.96 -9.67
C LEU A 128 -13.89 14.14 -10.80
N LEU A 129 -13.20 13.05 -10.46
CA LEU A 129 -12.60 12.14 -11.43
C LEU A 129 -13.66 11.46 -12.29
N ASP A 130 -14.77 11.03 -11.70
CA ASP A 130 -15.89 10.41 -12.43
C ASP A 130 -16.58 11.40 -13.38
N ALA A 131 -16.56 12.71 -13.06
CA ALA A 131 -17.01 13.77 -13.95
C ALA A 131 -16.03 14.09 -15.09
N GLY A 132 -14.88 13.41 -15.17
CA GLY A 132 -13.86 13.62 -16.19
C GLY A 132 -12.83 14.71 -15.86
N ILE A 133 -12.87 15.29 -14.64
CA ILE A 133 -11.96 16.34 -14.21
C ILE A 133 -10.70 15.70 -13.65
N HIS A 134 -9.52 16.11 -14.12
CA HIS A 134 -8.25 15.61 -13.58
C HIS A 134 -7.95 16.29 -12.24
N VAL A 135 -7.39 15.55 -11.29
CA VAL A 135 -7.10 16.06 -9.94
C VAL A 135 -5.63 15.93 -9.65
N ILE A 136 -5.02 17.01 -9.18
CA ILE A 136 -3.70 17.00 -8.56
C ILE A 136 -3.87 17.23 -7.07
N SER A 137 -3.36 16.33 -6.26
CA SER A 137 -3.57 16.34 -4.81
C SER A 137 -2.29 16.12 -4.02
N THR A 138 -2.35 16.37 -2.70
CA THR A 138 -1.25 16.17 -1.78
C THR A 138 -1.64 15.20 -0.66
N LEU A 139 -0.70 14.36 -0.26
CA LEU A 139 -0.91 13.37 0.79
C LEU A 139 0.34 13.18 1.65
N ASN A 140 0.17 13.00 2.96
CA ASN A 140 1.26 12.50 3.82
C ASN A 140 1.14 10.99 4.02
N ILE A 141 2.27 10.29 4.05
CA ILE A 141 2.32 8.83 4.25
C ILE A 141 1.61 8.37 5.53
N GLN A 142 1.65 9.18 6.58
CA GLN A 142 1.11 8.87 7.89
C GLN A 142 -0.41 8.60 7.88
N HIS A 143 -1.11 9.10 6.86
CA HIS A 143 -2.55 8.96 6.76
C HIS A 143 -2.97 7.64 6.12
N LEU A 144 -2.05 6.87 5.52
CA LEU A 144 -2.38 5.55 4.98
C LEU A 144 -2.86 4.62 6.08
N GLU A 145 -3.97 3.94 5.82
CA GLU A 145 -4.60 3.03 6.77
C GLU A 145 -3.70 1.84 7.11
N SER A 146 -2.94 1.30 6.15
CA SER A 146 -1.98 0.21 6.45
C SER A 146 -0.82 0.63 7.35
N LEU A 147 -0.49 1.93 7.42
CA LEU A 147 0.71 2.43 8.10
C LEU A 147 0.43 3.13 9.42
N TYR A 148 -0.83 3.48 9.73
CA TYR A 148 -1.12 4.29 10.92
C TYR A 148 -0.60 3.65 12.21
N GLU A 149 -0.79 2.34 12.42
CA GLU A 149 -0.32 1.69 13.66
C GLU A 149 1.20 1.75 13.81
N ILE A 150 1.91 1.61 12.69
CA ILE A 150 3.37 1.65 12.66
C ILE A 150 3.81 3.07 13.02
N VAL A 151 3.18 4.08 12.42
CA VAL A 151 3.46 5.49 12.69
C VAL A 151 3.14 5.86 14.13
N GLU A 152 1.98 5.45 14.67
CA GLU A 152 1.59 5.74 16.05
C GLU A 152 2.55 5.09 17.06
N LYS A 153 2.93 3.82 16.84
CA LYS A 153 3.89 3.11 17.71
C LYS A 153 5.28 3.76 17.67
N SER A 154 5.69 4.23 16.49
CA SER A 154 7.05 4.73 16.29
C SER A 154 7.21 6.20 16.70
N THR A 155 6.18 7.02 16.46
CA THR A 155 6.24 8.48 16.68
C THR A 155 5.48 8.94 17.93
N ALA A 156 4.67 8.07 18.54
CA ALA A 156 3.74 8.37 19.64
C ALA A 156 2.69 9.47 19.32
N VAL A 157 2.53 9.84 18.05
CA VAL A 157 1.54 10.83 17.61
C VAL A 157 0.33 10.14 17.03
N LYS A 158 -0.85 10.47 17.58
CA LYS A 158 -2.13 9.91 17.12
C LYS A 158 -2.51 10.48 15.76
N VAL A 159 -2.75 9.59 14.79
CA VAL A 159 -3.21 9.99 13.46
C VAL A 159 -4.74 9.90 13.42
N ARG A 160 -5.43 11.05 13.42
CA ARG A 160 -6.89 11.09 13.44
C ARG A 160 -7.52 10.87 12.08
N GLU A 161 -6.85 11.35 11.04
CA GLU A 161 -7.36 11.31 9.67
C GLU A 161 -6.66 10.22 8.89
N ARG A 162 -7.47 9.35 8.28
CA ARG A 162 -7.01 8.16 7.57
C ARG A 162 -7.58 8.10 6.16
N ILE A 163 -6.85 7.45 5.27
CA ILE A 163 -7.24 7.19 3.89
C ILE A 163 -6.92 5.73 3.53
N PRO A 164 -7.83 5.02 2.84
CA PRO A 164 -7.55 3.67 2.35
C PRO A 164 -6.40 3.63 1.34
N ASP A 165 -5.56 2.61 1.41
CA ASP A 165 -4.39 2.43 0.55
C ASP A 165 -4.73 2.32 -0.96
N TRP A 166 -5.93 1.81 -1.28
CA TRP A 166 -6.39 1.67 -2.66
C TRP A 166 -6.50 3.02 -3.38
N VAL A 167 -6.75 4.12 -2.66
CA VAL A 167 -6.83 5.46 -3.28
C VAL A 167 -5.48 5.86 -3.86
N VAL A 168 -4.40 5.54 -3.14
CA VAL A 168 -3.03 5.87 -3.59
C VAL A 168 -2.56 4.89 -4.65
N THR A 169 -2.88 3.60 -4.49
CA THR A 169 -2.53 2.57 -5.48
C THR A 169 -3.26 2.80 -6.80
N GLY A 170 -4.52 3.25 -6.74
CA GLY A 170 -5.35 3.57 -7.91
C GLY A 170 -5.02 4.90 -8.59
N ALA A 171 -4.17 5.75 -7.98
CA ALA A 171 -3.76 6.98 -8.62
C ALA A 171 -2.91 6.70 -9.87
N ASP A 172 -3.15 7.46 -10.95
CA ASP A 172 -2.42 7.29 -12.21
C ASP A 172 -0.95 7.70 -12.10
N GLU A 173 -0.67 8.70 -11.25
CA GLU A 173 0.70 9.14 -10.96
C GLU A 173 0.87 9.44 -9.47
N VAL A 174 1.99 8.99 -8.91
CA VAL A 174 2.38 9.28 -7.54
C VAL A 174 3.81 9.81 -7.59
N VAL A 175 4.00 11.02 -7.09
CA VAL A 175 5.28 11.72 -7.09
C VAL A 175 5.77 11.87 -5.65
N ASN A 176 6.97 11.35 -5.38
CA ASN A 176 7.61 11.54 -4.10
C ASN A 176 8.12 12.98 -3.94
N VAL A 177 7.75 13.63 -2.84
CA VAL A 177 8.31 14.90 -2.41
C VAL A 177 9.15 14.66 -1.17
N ASP A 178 10.45 14.50 -1.40
CA ASP A 178 11.43 14.24 -0.36
C ASP A 178 12.34 15.45 -0.11
N VAL A 179 12.70 15.65 1.15
CA VAL A 179 13.63 16.67 1.65
C VAL A 179 14.41 16.02 2.79
N SER A 180 15.69 16.36 2.95
CA SER A 180 16.47 15.83 4.07
C SER A 180 15.85 16.22 5.41
N VAL A 181 16.04 15.39 6.44
CA VAL A 181 15.50 15.65 7.78
C VAL A 181 16.08 16.94 8.35
N ASP A 182 17.37 17.19 8.11
CA ASP A 182 18.05 18.41 8.53
C ASP A 182 17.47 19.65 7.86
N ASP A 183 17.27 19.62 6.54
CA ASP A 183 16.67 20.74 5.81
C ASP A 183 15.24 21.02 6.28
N LEU A 184 14.46 19.98 6.55
CA LEU A 184 13.10 20.15 7.06
C LEU A 184 13.11 20.80 8.45
N ARG A 185 13.96 20.32 9.35
CA ARG A 185 14.10 20.89 10.70
C ARG A 185 14.58 22.34 10.62
N GLU A 186 15.49 22.66 9.70
CA GLU A 186 15.96 24.02 9.49
C GLU A 186 14.87 24.95 8.95
N ARG A 187 14.02 24.48 8.04
CA ARG A 187 12.83 25.22 7.60
C ARG A 187 11.87 25.51 8.75
N ILE A 188 11.76 24.61 9.72
CA ILE A 188 10.94 24.84 10.92
C ILE A 188 11.61 25.87 11.82
N ARG A 189 12.91 25.75 12.11
CA ARG A 189 13.67 26.71 12.93
C ARG A 189 13.63 28.13 12.38
N THR A 190 13.68 28.27 11.05
CA THR A 190 13.64 29.56 10.36
C THR A 190 12.22 30.13 10.21
N GLY A 191 11.20 29.52 10.83
CA GLY A 191 9.83 30.02 10.81
C GLY A 191 9.10 29.87 9.47
N ARG A 192 9.62 29.07 8.53
CA ARG A 192 9.02 28.91 7.19
C ARG A 192 7.81 27.95 7.18
N ILE A 193 7.63 27.18 8.24
CA ILE A 193 6.58 26.14 8.34
C ILE A 193 5.63 26.41 9.51
N TYR A 194 6.14 26.86 10.65
CA TYR A 194 5.35 27.17 11.85
C TYR A 194 5.66 28.58 12.36
N PRO A 195 4.70 29.26 12.99
CA PRO A 195 4.97 30.51 13.71
C PRO A 195 5.91 30.25 14.89
N GLU A 196 6.71 31.25 15.25
CA GLU A 196 7.80 31.16 16.24
C GLU A 196 7.36 30.51 17.56
N GLU A 197 6.18 30.88 18.06
CA GLU A 197 5.59 30.36 19.30
C GLU A 197 5.40 28.83 19.33
N ARG A 198 5.29 28.19 18.16
CA ARG A 198 5.05 26.74 18.04
C ARG A 198 6.29 25.96 17.59
N ILE A 199 7.40 26.62 17.25
CA ILE A 199 8.61 25.97 16.73
C ILE A 199 9.18 24.95 17.74
N ASP A 200 9.45 25.38 18.97
CA ASP A 200 10.10 24.55 19.96
C ASP A 200 9.24 23.33 20.34
N SER A 201 7.94 23.54 20.53
CA SER A 201 7.00 22.46 20.80
C SER A 201 6.88 21.48 19.63
N ALA A 202 6.87 21.96 18.39
CA ALA A 202 6.84 21.12 17.21
C ALA A 202 8.11 20.26 17.08
N LEU A 203 9.30 20.88 17.23
CA LEU A 203 10.61 20.21 17.15
C LEU A 203 10.86 19.22 18.29
N ALA A 204 10.34 19.51 19.49
CA ALA A 204 10.44 18.64 20.66
C ALA A 204 9.46 17.45 20.64
N ASN A 205 8.41 17.49 19.81
CA ASN A 205 7.39 16.45 19.76
C ASN A 205 7.42 15.67 18.44
N PHE A 206 6.59 16.07 17.46
CA PHE A 206 6.41 15.33 16.21
C PHE A 206 7.67 15.37 15.33
N PHE A 207 8.36 16.51 15.27
CA PHE A 207 9.50 16.73 14.36
C PHE A 207 10.86 16.34 14.95
N LYS A 208 10.89 15.36 15.86
CA LYS A 208 12.14 14.73 16.32
C LYS A 208 12.86 14.08 15.14
N ASP A 209 14.19 14.17 15.13
CA ASP A 209 15.03 13.60 14.07
C ASP A 209 14.73 12.10 13.85
N SER A 210 14.68 11.31 14.92
CA SER A 210 14.33 9.88 14.87
C SER A 210 12.98 9.61 14.20
N ASN A 211 11.96 10.42 14.51
CA ASN A 211 10.61 10.25 13.98
C ASN A 211 10.59 10.58 12.48
N LEU A 212 11.26 11.67 12.09
CA LEU A 212 11.31 12.11 10.70
C LEU A 212 12.10 11.13 9.82
N GLN A 213 13.20 10.57 10.33
CA GLN A 213 13.97 9.53 9.63
C GLN A 213 13.11 8.28 9.37
N GLN A 214 12.34 7.84 10.37
CA GLN A 214 11.45 6.69 10.23
C GLN A 214 10.32 6.95 9.24
N LEU A 215 9.66 8.11 9.32
CA LEU A 215 8.62 8.49 8.36
C LEU A 215 9.16 8.55 6.93
N ARG A 216 10.38 9.08 6.76
CA ARG A 216 11.07 9.13 5.47
C ARG A 216 11.39 7.73 4.94
N GLU A 217 11.90 6.83 5.78
CA GLU A 217 12.15 5.44 5.41
C GLU A 217 10.85 4.72 4.98
N LEU A 218 9.78 4.86 5.76
CA LEU A 218 8.47 4.28 5.44
C LEU A 218 7.94 4.80 4.10
N THR A 219 8.07 6.11 3.85
CA THR A 219 7.64 6.73 2.59
C THR A 219 8.40 6.17 1.40
N LEU A 220 9.72 6.06 1.50
CA LEU A 220 10.54 5.51 0.42
C LEU A 220 10.24 4.03 0.16
N ARG A 221 9.99 3.24 1.21
CA ARG A 221 9.55 1.84 1.06
C ARG A 221 8.21 1.73 0.35
N GLU A 222 7.24 2.55 0.74
CA GLU A 222 5.90 2.52 0.14
C GLU A 222 5.94 2.89 -1.35
N ILE A 223 6.68 3.94 -1.70
CA ILE A 223 6.85 4.34 -3.10
C ILE A 223 7.52 3.24 -3.91
N ALA A 224 8.52 2.56 -3.35
CA ALA A 224 9.15 1.42 -4.02
C ALA A 224 8.13 0.29 -4.27
N ALA A 225 7.29 -0.05 -3.28
CA ALA A 225 6.25 -1.06 -3.41
C ALA A 225 5.19 -0.69 -4.48
N GLN A 226 4.84 0.59 -4.61
CA GLN A 226 3.91 1.06 -5.63
C GLN A 226 4.51 1.04 -7.04
N LEU A 227 5.78 1.43 -7.19
CA LEU A 227 6.48 1.34 -8.47
C LEU A 227 6.53 -0.10 -8.96
N ASP A 228 6.88 -1.05 -8.08
CA ASP A 228 6.86 -2.48 -8.39
C ASP A 228 5.48 -2.92 -8.88
N THR A 229 4.40 -2.48 -8.22
CA THR A 229 3.02 -2.80 -8.59
C THR A 229 2.66 -2.28 -9.99
N ARG A 230 3.00 -1.04 -10.33
CA ARG A 230 2.74 -0.49 -11.68
C ARG A 230 3.57 -1.14 -12.78
N PHE A 231 4.81 -1.52 -12.50
CA PHE A 231 5.61 -2.30 -13.46
C PHE A 231 4.96 -3.65 -13.75
N ARG A 232 4.35 -4.29 -12.75
CA ARG A 232 3.62 -5.56 -12.90
C ARG A 232 2.35 -5.41 -13.75
N GLU A 233 1.61 -4.31 -13.60
CA GLU A 233 0.41 -4.04 -14.41
C GLU A 233 0.75 -3.77 -15.89
N LYS A 234 1.73 -2.90 -16.15
CA LYS A 234 2.17 -2.59 -17.52
C LYS A 234 2.80 -3.79 -18.23
N ALA A 235 3.50 -4.66 -17.50
CA ALA A 235 4.05 -5.90 -18.07
C ALA A 235 2.97 -6.95 -18.40
N GLY A 236 1.75 -6.82 -17.84
CA GLY A 236 0.62 -7.69 -18.13
C GLY A 236 -0.17 -7.34 -19.40
N GLU A 237 0.01 -6.13 -19.94
CA GLU A 237 -0.74 -5.60 -21.10
C GLU A 237 0.02 -5.75 -22.44
N GLY A 238 1.28 -6.16 -22.42
CA GLY A 238 2.10 -6.40 -23.62
C GLY A 238 2.20 -7.88 -23.98
N GLU A 239 1.62 -8.28 -25.11
CA GLU A 239 1.94 -9.56 -25.75
C GLU A 239 3.45 -9.63 -26.07
N ASN A 240 4.08 -10.73 -25.63
CA ASN A 240 5.42 -11.19 -25.99
C ASN A 240 6.62 -10.30 -25.57
N ALA A 241 7.09 -10.49 -24.34
CA ALA A 241 8.51 -10.44 -24.03
C ALA A 241 8.97 -11.83 -23.60
N ALA A 242 9.47 -12.60 -24.57
CA ALA A 242 10.28 -13.76 -24.29
C ALA A 242 11.53 -13.31 -23.51
N GLY A 243 11.65 -13.80 -22.26
CA GLY A 243 12.89 -13.76 -21.51
C GLY A 243 13.15 -12.50 -20.69
N GLU A 244 12.33 -12.22 -19.68
CA GLU A 244 12.82 -11.60 -18.43
C GLU A 244 11.88 -11.98 -17.28
N SER A 245 12.48 -12.44 -16.19
CA SER A 245 11.87 -13.20 -15.11
C SER A 245 10.68 -12.50 -14.43
N VAL A 246 9.46 -12.89 -14.81
CA VAL A 246 8.26 -12.73 -13.98
C VAL A 246 8.48 -13.57 -12.73
N SER A 247 9.06 -12.96 -11.69
CA SER A 247 9.26 -13.65 -10.42
C SER A 247 7.88 -14.00 -9.87
N PRO A 248 7.61 -15.28 -9.58
CA PRO A 248 6.36 -15.65 -8.97
C PRO A 248 6.30 -14.96 -7.60
N ASP A 249 5.24 -14.18 -7.33
CA ASP A 249 5.20 -13.29 -6.16
C ASP A 249 4.22 -13.78 -5.09
N GLN A 250 3.36 -14.75 -5.41
CA GLN A 250 2.34 -15.22 -4.48
C GLN A 250 2.94 -16.12 -3.39
N VAL A 251 2.31 -16.11 -2.22
CA VAL A 251 2.74 -16.88 -1.05
C VAL A 251 1.83 -18.09 -0.89
N MET A 252 2.41 -19.26 -0.72
CA MET A 252 1.68 -20.47 -0.34
C MET A 252 2.22 -21.01 0.96
N VAL A 253 1.32 -21.34 1.87
CA VAL A 253 1.62 -22.08 3.08
C VAL A 253 1.15 -23.52 2.91
N CYS A 254 2.07 -24.48 2.94
CA CYS A 254 1.72 -25.90 2.90
C CYS A 254 1.45 -26.40 4.32
N MET A 255 0.26 -26.95 4.53
CA MET A 255 -0.13 -27.53 5.81
C MET A 255 -0.15 -29.04 5.75
N SER A 256 0.24 -29.67 6.86
CA SER A 256 0.08 -31.11 7.07
C SER A 256 -0.82 -31.38 8.28
N SER A 257 -1.49 -32.53 8.27
CA SER A 257 -2.39 -32.97 9.33
C SER A 257 -1.74 -32.97 10.72
N ARG A 258 -0.43 -33.24 10.79
CA ARG A 258 0.35 -33.40 12.02
C ARG A 258 1.47 -32.36 12.18
N SER A 259 1.33 -31.21 11.51
CA SER A 259 2.35 -30.16 11.61
C SER A 259 2.38 -29.60 13.05
N PRO A 260 3.54 -29.55 13.71
CA PRO A 260 3.66 -28.78 14.94
C PRO A 260 3.51 -27.28 14.62
N ASN A 261 2.85 -26.54 15.52
CA ASN A 261 2.78 -25.06 15.50
C ASN A 261 2.19 -24.44 14.22
N THR A 262 1.07 -24.96 13.71
CA THR A 262 0.36 -24.44 12.51
C THR A 262 0.00 -22.95 12.61
N ASP A 263 -0.35 -22.45 13.80
CA ASP A 263 -0.69 -21.04 14.00
C ASP A 263 0.50 -20.10 13.79
N ALA A 264 1.72 -20.56 14.08
CA ALA A 264 2.93 -19.79 13.83
C ALA A 264 3.22 -19.72 12.32
N LEU A 265 2.99 -20.83 11.61
CA LEU A 265 3.15 -20.93 10.17
C LEU A 265 2.15 -20.02 9.43
N LEU A 266 0.88 -20.03 9.85
CA LEU A 266 -0.15 -19.15 9.30
C LEU A 266 0.14 -17.67 9.58
N ARG A 267 0.59 -17.33 10.80
CA ARG A 267 1.01 -15.96 11.12
C ARG A 267 2.21 -15.51 10.29
N TYR A 268 3.18 -16.40 10.06
CA TYR A 268 4.32 -16.10 9.19
C TYR A 268 3.87 -15.89 7.74
N GLY A 269 3.03 -16.79 7.21
CA GLY A 269 2.47 -16.69 5.86
C GLY A 269 1.68 -15.40 5.65
N SER A 270 0.79 -15.06 6.58
CA SER A 270 0.01 -13.81 6.56
C SER A 270 0.93 -12.57 6.58
N ARG A 271 1.95 -12.54 7.44
CA ARG A 271 2.92 -11.43 7.46
C ARG A 271 3.74 -11.35 6.18
N LEU A 272 4.16 -12.48 5.62
CA LEU A 272 4.92 -12.52 4.38
C LEU A 272 4.07 -12.06 3.20
N ALA A 273 2.82 -12.52 3.14
CA ALA A 273 1.83 -12.09 2.15
C ALA A 273 1.53 -10.60 2.25
N GLY A 274 1.34 -10.08 3.47
CA GLY A 274 1.17 -8.66 3.73
C GLY A 274 2.38 -7.82 3.34
N ARG A 275 3.60 -8.28 3.64
CA ARG A 275 4.86 -7.62 3.20
C ARG A 275 5.02 -7.59 1.69
N LEU A 276 4.56 -8.63 1.00
CA LEU A 276 4.63 -8.74 -0.47
C LEU A 276 3.40 -8.12 -1.16
N ASN A 277 2.41 -7.69 -0.38
CA ASN A 277 1.09 -7.25 -0.82
C ASN A 277 0.45 -8.20 -1.85
N ARG A 278 0.53 -9.52 -1.60
CA ARG A 278 0.04 -10.55 -2.51
C ARG A 278 -1.04 -11.41 -1.87
N ASN A 279 -1.91 -11.93 -2.74
CA ASN A 279 -2.78 -13.05 -2.39
C ASN A 279 -1.93 -14.21 -1.89
N TRP A 280 -2.47 -14.90 -0.89
CA TRP A 280 -1.81 -16.05 -0.32
C TRP A 280 -2.75 -17.22 -0.13
N TYR A 281 -2.16 -18.39 -0.25
CA TYR A 281 -2.86 -19.65 -0.31
C TYR A 281 -2.45 -20.52 0.86
N VAL A 282 -3.40 -21.30 1.35
CA VAL A 282 -3.14 -22.36 2.29
C VAL A 282 -3.51 -23.66 1.60
N LEU A 283 -2.51 -24.50 1.34
CA LEU A 283 -2.67 -25.77 0.63
C LEU A 283 -2.60 -26.93 1.63
N TYR A 284 -3.65 -27.73 1.65
CA TYR A 284 -3.68 -29.02 2.34
C TYR A 284 -3.82 -30.15 1.32
N VAL A 285 -2.89 -31.12 1.36
CA VAL A 285 -2.95 -32.32 0.52
C VAL A 285 -3.30 -33.52 1.39
N GLN A 286 -4.51 -34.04 1.23
CA GLN A 286 -5.00 -35.24 1.91
C GLN A 286 -4.47 -36.49 1.22
N THR A 287 -3.69 -37.29 1.95
CA THR A 287 -3.24 -38.61 1.47
C THR A 287 -4.28 -39.70 1.79
N PRO A 288 -4.29 -40.85 1.08
CA PRO A 288 -5.22 -41.96 1.38
C PRO A 288 -5.12 -42.51 2.81
N GLN A 289 -3.95 -42.38 3.42
CA GLN A 289 -3.65 -42.76 4.80
C GLN A 289 -4.29 -41.81 5.83
N GLU A 290 -4.71 -40.62 5.38
CA GLU A 290 -5.33 -39.54 6.17
C GLU A 290 -6.78 -39.28 5.72
N SER A 291 -7.41 -40.27 5.08
CA SER A 291 -8.85 -40.22 4.77
C SER A 291 -9.67 -39.98 6.04
N ALA A 292 -10.82 -39.32 5.92
CA ALA A 292 -11.69 -38.96 7.05
C ALA A 292 -12.12 -40.16 7.93
N VAL A 293 -11.99 -41.39 7.41
CA VAL A 293 -12.28 -42.65 8.10
C VAL A 293 -11.08 -43.17 8.92
N ARG A 294 -9.86 -42.74 8.60
CA ARG A 294 -8.60 -43.27 9.15
C ARG A 294 -7.83 -42.27 10.02
N ILE A 295 -8.19 -40.99 9.96
CA ILE A 295 -7.60 -39.94 10.79
C ILE A 295 -8.24 -39.95 12.19
N ASP A 296 -7.45 -39.72 13.24
CA ASP A 296 -7.97 -39.61 14.59
C ASP A 296 -8.81 -38.35 14.76
N ALA A 297 -9.87 -38.44 15.57
CA ALA A 297 -10.83 -37.36 15.76
C ALA A 297 -10.20 -36.06 16.32
N ALA A 298 -9.13 -36.17 17.11
CA ALA A 298 -8.41 -35.02 17.64
C ALA A 298 -7.66 -34.27 16.53
N THR A 299 -6.93 -34.99 15.68
CA THR A 299 -6.24 -34.41 14.51
C THR A 299 -7.22 -33.82 13.51
N GLN A 300 -8.38 -34.44 13.27
CA GLN A 300 -9.40 -33.91 12.37
C GLN A 300 -9.97 -32.56 12.86
N ARG A 301 -10.27 -32.43 14.15
CA ARG A 301 -10.73 -31.17 14.75
C ARG A 301 -9.66 -30.09 14.64
N HIS A 302 -8.41 -30.43 14.97
CA HIS A 302 -7.29 -29.49 14.89
C HIS A 302 -7.10 -28.96 13.46
N LEU A 303 -7.15 -29.84 12.45
CA LEU A 303 -7.04 -29.46 11.04
C LEU A 303 -8.19 -28.53 10.62
N THR A 304 -9.42 -28.84 11.02
CA THR A 304 -10.60 -28.03 10.69
C THR A 304 -10.47 -26.62 11.27
N ASN A 305 -10.15 -26.49 12.56
CA ASN A 305 -9.93 -25.21 13.22
C ASN A 305 -8.81 -24.40 12.55
N THR A 306 -7.73 -25.08 12.14
CA THR A 306 -6.60 -24.43 11.45
C THR A 306 -7.02 -23.89 10.07
N LEU A 307 -7.79 -24.66 9.30
CA LEU A 307 -8.28 -24.21 7.98
C LEU A 307 -9.28 -23.06 8.11
N GLU A 308 -10.10 -23.06 9.16
CA GLU A 308 -10.99 -21.94 9.47
C GLU A 308 -10.20 -20.68 9.86
N LEU A 309 -9.20 -20.81 10.73
CA LEU A 309 -8.30 -19.72 11.10
C LEU A 309 -7.61 -19.14 9.85
N ALA A 310 -7.12 -19.99 8.94
CA ALA A 310 -6.54 -19.57 7.68
C ALA A 310 -7.48 -18.68 6.86
N ARG A 311 -8.77 -19.02 6.76
CA ARG A 311 -9.77 -18.18 6.09
C ARG A 311 -9.99 -16.86 6.81
N GLN A 312 -10.06 -16.89 8.14
CA GLN A 312 -10.24 -15.67 8.97
C GLN A 312 -9.08 -14.69 8.80
N VAL A 313 -7.85 -15.17 8.64
CA VAL A 313 -6.67 -14.32 8.38
C VAL A 313 -6.47 -13.97 6.90
N GLY A 314 -7.48 -14.22 6.06
CA GLY A 314 -7.53 -13.79 4.66
C GLY A 314 -6.82 -14.71 3.66
N ALA A 315 -6.50 -15.95 4.03
CA ALA A 315 -5.93 -16.92 3.08
C ALA A 315 -7.03 -17.60 2.24
N THR A 316 -6.73 -17.87 0.98
CA THR A 316 -7.57 -18.78 0.16
C THR A 316 -7.15 -20.22 0.40
N VAL A 317 -8.07 -21.04 0.92
CA VAL A 317 -7.77 -22.41 1.35
C VAL A 317 -8.11 -23.42 0.26
N PHE A 318 -7.13 -24.22 -0.14
CA PHE A 318 -7.29 -25.32 -1.10
C PHE A 318 -7.04 -26.67 -0.44
N THR A 319 -7.89 -27.66 -0.76
CA THR A 319 -7.74 -29.04 -0.30
C THR A 319 -7.73 -29.99 -1.48
N TYR A 320 -6.62 -30.70 -1.69
CA TYR A 320 -6.47 -31.71 -2.74
C TYR A 320 -6.39 -33.10 -2.15
N LYS A 321 -6.92 -34.10 -2.85
CA LYS A 321 -6.73 -35.52 -2.53
C LYS A 321 -5.68 -36.08 -3.48
N SER A 322 -4.53 -36.50 -2.96
CA SER A 322 -3.42 -36.99 -3.79
C SER A 322 -2.52 -37.92 -2.99
N GLU A 323 -1.95 -38.93 -3.66
CA GLU A 323 -0.93 -39.80 -3.09
C GLU A 323 0.47 -39.16 -3.11
N ASN A 324 0.70 -38.23 -4.04
CA ASN A 324 1.99 -37.58 -4.23
C ASN A 324 1.93 -36.10 -3.85
N ILE A 325 2.25 -35.82 -2.59
CA ILE A 325 2.21 -34.48 -1.99
C ILE A 325 3.13 -33.51 -2.76
N VAL A 326 4.37 -33.93 -3.05
CA VAL A 326 5.39 -33.08 -3.68
C VAL A 326 4.94 -32.62 -5.06
N ARG A 327 4.45 -33.57 -5.88
CA ARG A 327 3.94 -33.28 -7.22
C ARG A 327 2.78 -32.28 -7.16
N THR A 328 1.81 -32.52 -6.29
CA THR A 328 0.64 -31.64 -6.13
C THR A 328 1.02 -30.24 -5.66
N ILE A 329 1.98 -30.11 -4.72
CA ILE A 329 2.51 -28.80 -4.28
C ILE A 329 3.14 -28.05 -5.46
N LEU A 330 3.97 -28.72 -6.27
CA LEU A 330 4.65 -28.08 -7.40
C LEU A 330 3.69 -27.72 -8.54
N GLU A 331 2.72 -28.58 -8.85
CA GLU A 331 1.68 -28.30 -9.85
C GLU A 331 0.83 -27.10 -9.43
N PHE A 332 0.35 -27.09 -8.19
CA PHE A 332 -0.41 -25.97 -7.64
C PHE A 332 0.44 -24.68 -7.63
N ALA A 333 1.70 -24.76 -7.23
CA ALA A 333 2.60 -23.60 -7.22
C ALA A 333 2.81 -23.01 -8.61
N ARG A 334 2.89 -23.84 -9.67
CA ARG A 334 2.98 -23.37 -11.05
C ARG A 334 1.67 -22.76 -11.55
N GLU A 335 0.56 -23.46 -11.34
CA GLU A 335 -0.77 -23.04 -11.78
C GLU A 335 -1.15 -21.68 -11.16
N HIS A 336 -0.85 -21.52 -9.87
CA HIS A 336 -1.11 -20.29 -9.13
C HIS A 336 0.10 -19.36 -9.04
N ARG A 337 1.16 -19.53 -9.85
CA ARG A 337 2.33 -18.63 -9.87
C ARG A 337 2.88 -18.24 -8.48
N VAL A 338 2.92 -19.22 -7.58
CA VAL A 338 3.46 -19.10 -6.22
C VAL A 338 4.96 -19.01 -6.29
N GLY A 339 5.59 -18.03 -5.65
CA GLY A 339 7.05 -17.97 -5.60
C GLY A 339 7.66 -18.10 -4.22
N HIS A 340 6.83 -18.00 -3.19
CA HIS A 340 7.24 -18.27 -1.81
C HIS A 340 6.43 -19.44 -1.28
N VAL A 341 7.08 -20.60 -1.14
CA VAL A 341 6.49 -21.80 -0.55
C VAL A 341 6.95 -21.89 0.90
N VAL A 342 6.06 -21.57 1.82
CA VAL A 342 6.28 -21.60 3.27
C VAL A 342 5.90 -22.98 3.79
N MET A 343 6.84 -23.64 4.47
CA MET A 343 6.62 -24.96 5.05
C MET A 343 7.17 -25.06 6.47
N GLY A 344 6.45 -25.80 7.31
CA GLY A 344 6.91 -26.18 8.64
C GLY A 344 7.71 -27.49 8.62
N PRO A 345 8.45 -27.79 9.70
CA PRO A 345 9.12 -29.07 9.84
C PRO A 345 8.09 -30.21 9.80
N SER A 346 8.39 -31.25 9.04
CA SER A 346 7.55 -32.44 8.98
C SER A 346 7.52 -33.11 10.37
N GLY A 347 6.33 -33.30 10.94
CA GLY A 347 6.14 -34.05 12.18
C GLY A 347 6.50 -35.54 12.06
N ARG A 348 6.77 -36.04 10.85
CA ARG A 348 7.09 -37.45 10.57
C ARG A 348 8.61 -37.64 10.47
N LYS A 349 9.25 -38.12 11.54
CA LYS A 349 10.66 -38.54 11.51
C LYS A 349 10.79 -39.79 10.64
N ILE A 350 11.66 -39.75 9.62
CA ILE A 350 11.95 -40.91 8.78
C ILE A 350 12.87 -41.86 9.55
N PRO A 351 12.49 -43.13 9.75
CA PRO A 351 13.36 -44.12 10.38
C PRO A 351 14.66 -44.30 9.60
N PHE A 352 15.79 -44.47 10.29
CA PHE A 352 17.14 -44.56 9.70
C PHE A 352 17.26 -45.61 8.59
N TRP A 353 16.64 -46.78 8.75
CA TRP A 353 16.62 -47.85 7.75
C TRP A 353 15.87 -47.49 6.45
N GLN A 354 14.85 -46.62 6.52
CA GLN A 354 14.16 -46.12 5.32
C GLN A 354 14.99 -45.06 4.60
N ARG A 355 15.79 -44.29 5.34
CA ARG A 355 16.75 -43.32 4.77
C ARG A 355 17.87 -44.02 4.01
N LEU A 356 18.36 -45.16 4.52
CA LEU A 356 19.33 -46.03 3.83
C LEU A 356 18.76 -46.65 2.54
N ARG A 357 17.44 -46.88 2.47
CA ARG A 357 16.73 -47.31 1.25
C ARG A 357 16.43 -46.16 0.27
N GLY A 358 16.98 -44.96 0.50
CA GLY A 358 16.85 -43.81 -0.40
C GLY A 358 15.54 -43.02 -0.27
N ARG A 359 14.69 -43.27 0.75
CA ARG A 359 13.53 -42.40 1.00
C ARG A 359 13.99 -41.03 1.48
N ARG A 360 13.56 -40.01 0.74
CA ARG A 360 13.77 -38.59 1.07
C ARG A 360 12.57 -38.04 1.84
N SER A 361 12.78 -36.99 2.61
CA SER A 361 11.68 -36.22 3.19
C SER A 361 10.93 -35.43 2.12
N ILE A 362 9.67 -35.05 2.40
CA ILE A 362 8.88 -34.19 1.51
C ILE A 362 9.64 -32.90 1.19
N LEU A 363 10.35 -32.35 2.17
CA LEU A 363 11.17 -31.16 2.02
C LEU A 363 12.40 -31.41 1.13
N GLU A 364 13.13 -32.51 1.35
CA GLU A 364 14.29 -32.90 0.52
C GLU A 364 13.88 -33.19 -0.93
N GLU A 365 12.72 -33.83 -1.12
CA GLU A 365 12.20 -34.12 -2.45
C GLU A 365 11.67 -32.86 -3.15
N LEU A 366 11.05 -31.93 -2.42
CA LEU A 366 10.69 -30.61 -2.94
C LEU A 366 11.94 -29.81 -3.34
N CYS A 367 12.93 -29.68 -2.46
CA CYS A 367 14.17 -28.97 -2.78
C CYS A 367 14.93 -29.59 -3.95
N ALA A 368 14.88 -30.92 -4.13
CA ALA A 368 15.53 -31.59 -5.24
C ALA A 368 14.79 -31.47 -6.58
N ARG A 369 13.46 -31.26 -6.57
CA ARG A 369 12.63 -31.15 -7.78
C ARG A 369 12.24 -29.71 -8.12
N ASN A 370 12.48 -28.78 -7.21
CA ASN A 370 12.13 -27.37 -7.35
C ASN A 370 13.32 -26.55 -7.86
N PHE A 371 13.13 -25.90 -9.00
CA PHE A 371 14.09 -24.95 -9.57
C PHE A 371 13.52 -23.53 -9.69
N ASP A 372 12.22 -23.35 -9.41
CA ASP A 372 11.45 -22.18 -9.82
C ASP A 372 10.96 -21.33 -8.62
N PHE A 373 10.98 -21.87 -7.39
CA PHE A 373 10.36 -21.24 -6.22
C PHE A 373 11.31 -21.08 -5.03
N LYS A 374 11.13 -20.03 -4.22
CA LYS A 374 11.81 -19.88 -2.94
C LYS A 374 11.09 -20.70 -1.88
N ILE A 375 11.76 -21.70 -1.32
CA ILE A 375 11.24 -22.49 -0.20
C ILE A 375 11.69 -21.84 1.11
N VAL A 376 10.72 -21.43 1.94
CA VAL A 376 10.97 -20.85 3.26
C VAL A 376 10.60 -21.87 4.32
N ILE A 377 11.59 -22.32 5.08
CA ILE A 377 11.40 -23.27 6.18
C ILE A 377 11.33 -22.47 7.47
N THR A 378 10.19 -22.51 8.15
CA THR A 378 10.07 -21.87 9.47
C THR A 378 10.45 -22.88 10.54
N GLU A 379 11.65 -22.75 11.11
CA GLU A 379 11.97 -23.44 12.36
C GLU A 379 11.36 -22.66 13.52
N ASN A 380 10.46 -23.29 14.27
CA ASN A 380 10.21 -22.85 15.63
C ASN A 380 9.96 -24.07 16.51
N ARG A 381 11.00 -24.45 17.26
CA ARG A 381 10.91 -25.30 18.44
C ARG A 381 9.80 -24.75 19.34
N ARG A 382 9.01 -25.64 19.95
CA ARG A 382 8.14 -25.26 21.07
C ARG A 382 9.01 -24.55 22.12
N PRO A 383 8.60 -23.40 22.69
CA PRO A 383 9.19 -22.99 23.96
C PRO A 383 8.92 -24.11 24.97
N GLU A 384 9.97 -24.56 25.66
CA GLU A 384 9.87 -25.52 26.76
C GLU A 384 9.09 -24.94 27.94
#